data_AF-X1RTV7-F1
#
_entry.id   AF-X1RTV7-F1
#
_cell.length_a   1.000
_cell.length_b   1.000
_cell.length_c   1.000
_cell.angle_alpha   90.00
_cell.angle_beta   90.00
_cell.angle_gamma   90.00
#
_symmetry.space_group_name_H-M   'P 1'
#
loop_
_entity.id
_entity.type
_entity.pdbx_description
1 polymer ?
#
loop_
_entity_poly.entity_id
_entity_poly.type
_entity_poly.pdbx_seq_one_letter_code
_entity_poly.pdbx_strand_id
1 'polypeptide(L)' 'MGVYNSIKEELPNQFSIFQLISVLGVDAQEVRKVRNLLKQFHNKGFIKRLSKNMYEKIEK' A
#
# COMPACT_ATOMS: atom_id res chain seq x y z
N MET A 1 10.10 4.55 16.97
CA MET A 1 10.33 5.03 15.59
C MET A 1 10.57 3.81 14.69
N GLY A 2 9.56 3.19 14.07
CA GLY A 2 9.84 1.90 13.41
C GLY A 2 8.78 1.25 12.52
N VAL A 3 7.71 1.95 12.14
CA VAL A 3 6.71 1.42 11.18
C VAL A 3 6.64 2.31 9.96
N TYR A 4 6.58 3.64 10.15
CA TYR A 4 6.56 4.60 9.05
C TYR A 4 7.85 4.60 8.22
N ASN A 5 9.02 4.49 8.86
CA ASN A 5 10.30 4.46 8.16
C ASN A 5 10.49 3.15 7.39
N SER A 6 10.10 2.01 7.97
CA SER A 6 10.12 0.71 7.29
C SER A 6 9.18 0.69 6.09
N ILE A 7 7.98 1.26 6.21
CA ILE A 7 7.06 1.44 5.07
C ILE A 7 7.65 2.35 4.00
N LYS A 8 8.43 3.37 4.37
CA LYS A 8 9.04 4.29 3.42
C LYS A 8 10.23 3.66 2.70
N GLU A 9 11.07 2.91 3.42
CA GLU A 9 12.30 2.28 2.91
C GLU A 9 12.03 0.94 2.20
N GLU A 10 11.08 0.13 2.66
CA GLU A 10 10.83 -1.22 2.12
C GLU A 10 9.81 -1.25 0.99
N LEU A 11 8.88 -0.28 0.90
CA LEU A 11 7.91 -0.25 -0.20
C LEU A 11 8.47 0.54 -1.40
N PRO A 12 8.69 -0.12 -2.54
CA PRO A 12 9.08 0.57 -3.77
C PRO A 12 8.01 1.57 -4.22
N ASN A 13 8.40 2.50 -5.08
CA ASN A 13 7.47 3.48 -5.67
C ASN A 13 6.27 2.80 -6.33
N GLN A 14 6.47 1.62 -6.92
CA GLN A 14 5.40 0.73 -7.33
C GLN A 14 5.36 -0.48 -6.43
N PHE A 15 4.18 -0.82 -5.91
CA PHE A 15 4.00 -1.92 -4.97
C PHE A 15 2.72 -2.68 -5.22
N SER A 16 2.72 -3.95 -4.84
CA SER A 16 1.54 -4.80 -4.84
C SER A 16 0.78 -4.73 -3.52
N ILE A 17 -0.51 -5.07 -3.56
CA ILE A 17 -1.32 -5.28 -2.34
C ILE A 17 -0.64 -6.25 -1.36
N PHE A 18 -0.01 -7.32 -1.86
CA PHE A 18 0.61 -8.34 -1.01
C PHE A 18 1.87 -7.83 -0.32
N GLN A 19 2.68 -7.02 -1.01
CA GLN A 19 3.82 -6.33 -0.39
C GLN A 19 3.34 -5.37 0.70
N LEU A 20 2.27 -4.62 0.46
CA LEU A 20 1.70 -3.74 1.48
C LEU A 20 1.18 -4.55 2.69
N ILE A 21 0.52 -5.68 2.47
CA ILE A 21 0.06 -6.58 3.54
C ILE A 21 1.26 -7.08 4.36
N SER A 22 2.32 -7.51 3.68
CA SER A 22 3.56 -8.00 4.31
C SER A 22 4.20 -6.93 5.20
N VAL A 23 4.31 -5.70 4.70
CA VAL A 23 4.93 -4.59 5.44
C VAL A 23 4.03 -4.12 6.60
N LEU A 24 2.71 -4.14 6.43
CA LEU A 24 1.78 -3.82 7.51
C LEU A 24 1.73 -4.91 8.59
N GLY A 25 2.31 -6.09 8.35
CA GLY A 25 2.25 -7.23 9.27
C GLY A 25 0.83 -7.75 9.49
N VAL A 26 -0.05 -7.56 8.50
CA VAL A 26 -1.46 -7.89 8.59
C VAL A 26 -1.70 -9.29 8.03
N ASP A 27 -2.60 -10.05 8.67
CA ASP A 27 -2.99 -11.37 8.18
C ASP A 27 -3.57 -11.32 6.76
N ALA A 28 -3.23 -12.32 5.95
CA ALA A 28 -3.69 -12.44 4.56
C ALA A 28 -5.23 -12.51 4.43
N GLN A 29 -5.95 -12.80 5.52
CA GLN A 29 -7.41 -12.76 5.56
C GLN A 29 -7.98 -11.33 5.52
N GLU A 30 -7.18 -10.32 5.86
CA GLU A 30 -7.62 -8.92 5.88
C GLU A 30 -7.38 -8.15 4.58
N VAL A 31 -7.12 -8.86 3.46
CA VAL A 31 -6.97 -8.27 2.12
C VAL A 31 -8.10 -7.30 1.79
N ARG A 32 -9.32 -7.57 2.27
CA ARG A 32 -10.48 -6.66 2.10
C ARG A 32 -10.27 -5.31 2.78
N LYS A 33 -9.74 -5.28 4.00
CA LYS A 33 -9.45 -4.04 4.74
C LYS A 33 -8.35 -3.25 4.04
N VAL A 34 -7.28 -3.93 3.62
CA VAL A 34 -6.18 -3.31 2.87
C VAL A 34 -6.66 -2.72 1.54
N ARG A 35 -7.50 -3.44 0.81
CA ARG A 35 -8.08 -2.94 -0.45
C ARG A 35 -8.95 -1.69 -0.22
N ASN A 36 -9.72 -1.67 0.87
CA ASN A 36 -10.52 -0.50 1.23
C ASN A 36 -9.63 0.71 1.58
N LEU A 37 -8.53 0.49 2.30
CA LEU A 37 -7.53 1.53 2.58
C LEU A 37 -6.91 2.07 1.29
N LEU A 38 -6.45 1.20 0.39
CA LEU A 38 -5.88 1.62 -0.90
C LEU A 38 -6.89 2.37 -1.75
N LYS A 39 -8.17 1.99 -1.72
CA LYS A 39 -9.24 2.75 -2.39
C LYS A 39 -9.38 4.16 -1.81
N GLN A 40 -9.29 4.30 -0.49
CA GLN A 40 -9.30 5.63 0.15
C GLN A 40 -8.05 6.45 -0.19
N PHE A 41 -6.86 5.85 -0.15
CA PHE A 41 -5.62 6.53 -0.52
C PHE A 41 -5.61 6.96 -1.99
N HIS A 42 -6.17 6.13 -2.87
CA HIS A 42 -6.35 6.46 -4.28
C HIS A 42 -7.28 7.68 -4.44
N ASN A 43 -8.44 7.66 -3.77
CA ASN A 43 -9.39 8.78 -3.83
C ASN A 43 -8.83 10.08 -3.25
N LYS A 44 -7.90 9.99 -2.29
CA LYS A 44 -7.20 11.15 -1.73
C LYS A 44 -5.98 11.60 -2.56
N GLY A 45 -5.64 10.89 -3.64
CA GLY A 45 -4.54 11.26 -4.52
C GLY A 45 -3.13 10.93 -4.00
N PHE A 46 -3.01 10.06 -2.99
CA PHE A 46 -1.71 9.62 -2.47
C PHE A 46 -1.08 8.49 -3.29
N ILE A 47 -1.92 7.69 -3.95
CA ILE A 47 -1.48 6.55 -4.76
C ILE A 47 -2.27 6.47 -6.06
N LYS A 48 -1.63 5.96 -7.10
CA LYS A 48 -2.26 5.66 -8.39
C LYS A 48 -2.45 4.16 -8.51
N ARG A 49 -3.59 3.72 -9.04
CA ARG A 49 -3.79 2.31 -9.37
C ARG A 49 -3.21 2.03 -10.76
N LEU A 50 -2.26 1.11 -10.84
CA LEU A 50 -1.66 0.67 -12.12
C LEU A 50 -2.40 -0.54 -12.69
N SER A 51 -2.77 -1.50 -11.84
CA SER A 51 -3.44 -2.74 -12.28
C SER A 51 -4.36 -3.31 -11.20
N LYS A 52 -4.86 -4.56 -11.39
CA LYS A 52 -5.75 -5.23 -10.44
C LYS A 52 -5.19 -5.23 -9.01
N ASN A 53 -3.88 -5.43 -8.86
CA ASN A 53 -3.18 -5.56 -7.57
C ASN A 53 -1.97 -4.62 -7.40
N MET A 54 -1.63 -3.80 -8.40
CA MET A 54 -0.46 -2.91 -8.39
C MET A 54 -0.87 -1.45 -8.20
N TYR A 55 -0.08 -0.76 -7.39
CA TYR A 55 -0.27 0.63 -7.01
C TYR A 55 1.07 1.35 -7.10
N GLU A 56 1.01 2.65 -7.29
CA GLU A 56 2.17 3.53 -7.37
C GLU A 56 2.00 4.67 -6.36
N LYS A 57 3.04 4.95 -5.57
CA LYS A 57 3.09 6.12 -4.70
C LYS A 57 3.15 7.37 -5.57
N ILE A 58 2.26 8.32 -5.31
CA ILE A 58 2.36 9.65 -5.89
C ILE A 58 3.17 10.46 -4.88
N GLU A 59 4.50 10.35 -4.95
CA GLU A 59 5.37 11.25 -4.19
C GLU A 59 5.23 12.66 -4.79
N LYS A 60 4.89 13.62 -3.93
CA LYS A 60 5.02 15.05 -4.20
C LYS A 60 6.27 15.57 -3.52
#